data_AF-A0A524DRE5-F1
#
_entry.id   AF-A0A524DRE5-F1
#
_cell.length_a   1.000
_cell.length_b   1.000
_cell.length_c   1.000
_cell.angle_alpha   90.00
_cell.angle_beta   90.00
_cell.angle_gamma   90.00
#
_symmetry.space_group_name_H-M   'P 1'
#
loop_
_entity.id
_entity.type
_entity.pdbx_description
1 polymer ?
#
loop_
_entity_poly.entity_id
_entity_poly.type
_entity_poly.pdbx_seq_one_letter_code
_entity_poly.pdbx_strand_id
1 'polypeptide(L)' 'MTASNFKHLGPLLEESRTTAICELCKNYIYKQVYYDENSDKKRKIVFVCKNCLEQENKANH' A
#
# COMPACT_ATOMS: atom_id res chain seq x y z
N MET A 1 -9.27 -11.55 7.17
CA MET A 1 -9.63 -10.14 7.51
C MET A 1 -8.31 -9.41 7.64
N THR A 2 -7.82 -8.64 6.67
CA THR A 2 -8.41 -7.43 6.11
C THR A 2 -7.91 -7.26 4.67
N ALA A 3 -8.80 -7.34 3.69
CA ALA A 3 -8.50 -6.84 2.36
C ALA A 3 -8.05 -5.38 2.51
N SER A 4 -6.83 -5.07 2.08
CA SER A 4 -6.28 -3.72 2.09
C SER A 4 -7.09 -2.84 1.12
N ASN A 5 -8.26 -2.39 1.58
CA ASN A 5 -9.23 -1.59 0.83
C ASN A 5 -8.69 -0.16 0.70
N PHE A 6 -7.76 0.04 -0.22
CA PHE A 6 -7.33 1.39 -0.63
C PHE A 6 -8.40 2.14 -1.43
N LYS A 7 -9.61 1.59 -1.57
CA LYS A 7 -10.73 2.18 -2.32
C LYS A 7 -11.16 3.57 -1.82
N HIS A 8 -10.87 3.89 -0.56
CA HIS A 8 -11.17 5.20 0.04
C HIS A 8 -10.02 6.21 -0.10
N LEU A 9 -8.86 5.78 -0.59
CA LEU A 9 -7.73 6.67 -0.83
C LEU A 9 -7.85 7.26 -2.23
N GLY A 10 -7.51 8.55 -2.35
CA GLY A 10 -7.46 9.25 -3.62
C GLY A 10 -6.27 8.82 -4.49
N PRO A 11 -5.89 9.61 -5.51
CA PRO A 11 -4.79 9.25 -6.40
C PRO A 11 -3.47 9.02 -5.64
N LEU A 12 -2.67 8.09 -6.14
CA LEU A 12 -1.29 7.88 -5.70
C LEU A 12 -0.45 9.10 -6.11
N LEU A 13 0.17 9.76 -5.14
CA LEU A 13 0.99 10.96 -5.34
C LEU A 13 2.48 10.60 -5.47
N GLU A 14 2.95 9.66 -4.65
CA GLU A 14 4.36 9.27 -4.61
C GLU A 14 4.49 7.78 -4.29
N GLU A 15 5.48 7.14 -4.90
CA GLU A 15 5.90 5.79 -4.56
C GLU A 15 7.42 5.74 -4.41
N SER A 16 7.91 5.05 -3.38
CA SER A 16 9.34 4.84 -3.17
C SER A 16 9.62 3.48 -2.54
N ARG A 17 10.68 2.81 -3.02
CA ARG A 17 11.16 1.56 -2.42
C ARG A 17 11.81 1.85 -1.06
N THR A 18 11.40 1.11 -0.03
CA THR A 18 12.04 1.18 1.29
C THR A 18 13.17 0.16 1.40
N THR A 19 14.00 0.29 2.44
CA THR A 19 15.00 -0.73 2.81
C THR A 19 14.40 -1.92 3.55
N ALA A 20 13.11 -1.85 3.92
CA ALA A 20 12.42 -2.91 4.63
C ALA A 20 12.00 -4.05 3.69
N ILE A 21 12.05 -5.27 4.22
CA ILE A 21 11.69 -6.50 3.52
C ILE A 21 10.45 -7.09 4.19
N CYS A 22 9.50 -7.54 3.37
CA CYS A 22 8.30 -8.22 3.82
C CYS A 22 8.65 -9.58 4.43
N GLU A 23 8.19 -9.83 5.64
CA GLU A 23 8.52 -11.06 6.38
C GLU A 23 7.90 -12.31 5.76
N LEU A 24 6.75 -12.16 5.09
CA LEU A 24 5.97 -13.25 4.49
C LEU A 24 6.59 -13.78 3.20
N CYS A 25 6.97 -12.89 2.28
CA CYS A 25 7.44 -13.28 0.95
C CYS A 25 8.87 -12.82 0.62
N LYS A 26 9.60 -12.25 1.59
CA LYS A 26 10.98 -11.77 1.47
C LYS A 26 11.23 -10.76 0.33
N ASN A 27 10.17 -10.08 -0.15
CA ASN A 27 10.25 -9.02 -1.15
C ASN A 27 10.30 -7.62 -0.52
N TYR A 28 10.70 -6.61 -1.31
CA TYR A 28 10.76 -5.21 -0.84
C TYR A 28 9.39 -4.65 -0.45
N ILE A 29 9.38 -3.84 0.62
CA ILE A 29 8.24 -3.01 1.01
C ILE A 29 8.38 -1.65 0.31
N TYR A 30 7.26 -1.17 -0.24
CA TYR A 30 7.14 0.13 -0.88
C TYR A 30 6.39 1.07 0.04
N LYS A 31 6.85 2.32 0.12
CA LYS A 31 6.13 3.43 0.72
C LYS A 31 5.33 4.09 -0.39
N GLN A 32 4.02 4.12 -0.24
CA GLN A 32 3.09 4.78 -1.15
C GLN A 32 2.41 5.93 -0.42
N VAL A 33 2.36 7.09 -1.04
CA VAL A 33 1.69 8.28 -0.51
C VAL A 33 0.49 8.56 -1.40
N TYR A 34 -0.69 8.48 -0.81
CA TYR A 34 -1.96 8.76 -1.46
C TYR A 34 -2.49 10.12 -1.06
N TYR A 35 -3.26 10.75 -1.93
CA TYR A 35 -4.12 11.86 -1.55
C TYR A 35 -5.24 11.35 -0.64
N ASP A 36 -5.49 12.04 0.46
CA ASP A 36 -6.58 11.71 1.38
C ASP A 36 -7.22 13.01 1.84
N GLU A 37 -8.43 13.31 1.38
CA GLU A 37 -9.11 14.57 1.68
C GLU A 37 -9.46 14.71 3.18
N ASN A 38 -9.58 13.59 3.88
CA ASN A 38 -9.93 13.53 5.30
C ASN A 38 -8.71 13.69 6.22
N SER A 39 -7.49 13.68 5.67
CA SER A 39 -6.25 13.90 6.41
C SER A 39 -5.90 15.38 6.43
N ASP A 40 -5.52 15.90 7.59
CA ASP A 40 -5.05 17.28 7.78
C ASP A 40 -3.94 17.67 6.79
N LYS A 41 -3.05 16.72 6.49
CA LYS A 41 -1.93 16.90 5.54
C LYS A 41 -2.31 16.63 4.09
N LYS A 42 -3.58 16.34 3.81
CA LYS A 42 -4.10 15.88 2.51
C LYS A 42 -3.35 14.68 1.91
N ARG A 43 -2.70 13.90 2.79
CA ARG A 43 -1.80 12.81 2.42
C ARG A 43 -1.97 11.66 3.41
N LYS A 44 -1.98 10.45 2.87
CA LYS A 44 -1.93 9.20 3.62
C LYS A 44 -0.72 8.40 3.18
N ILE A 45 0.12 8.01 4.12
CA ILE A 45 1.28 7.15 3.86
C ILE A 45 0.89 5.71 4.18
N VAL A 46 1.17 4.82 3.25
CA VAL A 46 0.94 3.38 3.34
C VAL A 46 2.26 2.66 3.05
N PHE A 47 2.55 1.62 3.82
CA PHE A 47 3.65 0.70 3.55
C PHE A 47 3.07 -0.62 3.06
N VAL A 48 3.44 -1.04 1.86
CA VAL A 48 2.86 -2.23 1.24
C VAL A 48 3.92 -3.06 0.54
N CYS A 49 3.80 -4.38 0.63
CA CYS A 49 4.53 -5.30 -0.23
C CYS A 49 3.68 -5.60 -1.48
N LYS A 50 4.14 -5.16 -2.65
CA LYS A 50 3.40 -5.36 -3.93
C LYS A 50 3.09 -6.83 -4.19
N ASN A 51 4.06 -7.72 -3.97
CA ASN A 51 3.87 -9.15 -4.19
C ASN A 51 2.80 -9.77 -3.28
N CYS A 52 2.72 -9.34 -2.02
CA CYS A 52 1.63 -9.77 -1.13
C CYS A 52 0.29 -9.17 -1.57
N LEU A 53 0.27 -7.89 -1.93
CA LEU A 53 -0.95 -7.20 -2.38
C LEU A 53 -1.53 -7.83 -3.65
N GLU A 54 -0.68 -8.19 -4.61
CA GLU A 54 -1.09 -8.86 -5.84
C GLU A 54 -1.63 -10.27 -5.58
N GLN A 55 -1.01 -11.01 -4.65
CA GLN A 55 -1.51 -12.33 -4.25
C GLN A 55 -2.85 -12.24 -3.51
N GLU A 56 -3.04 -11.26 -2.63
CA GLU A 56 -4.34 -11.02 -1.98
C GLU A 56 -5.44 -10.67 -2.99
N ASN A 57 -5.12 -9.85 -4.01
CA ASN A 57 -6.08 -9.52 -5.06
C ASN A 57 -6.42 -10.72 -5.95
N LYS A 58 -5.48 -11.63 -6.21
CA LYS A 58 -5.73 -12.87 -6.98
C LYS A 58 -6.52 -13.92 -6.19
N ALA A 59 -6.33 -13.99 -4.87
CA ALA A 59 -7.03 -14.96 -4.02
C ALA A 59 -8.50 -14.60 -3.73
N ASN A 60 -8.94 -13.38 -4.07
CA ASN A 60 -10.32 -12.91 -3.90
C ASN A 60 -11.10 -12.80 -5.23
N HIS A 61 -10.58 -13.39 -6.31
CA HIS A 61 -11.24 -13.51 -7.62
C HIS A 61 -11.34 -14.99 -8.02
#